data_AF-A0A963IR98-F1
#
_entry.id   AF-A0A963IR98-F1
#
_cell.length_a   1.000
_cell.length_b   1.000
_cell.length_c   1.000
_cell.angle_alpha   90.00
_cell.angle_beta   90.00
_cell.angle_gamma   90.00
#
_symmetry.space_group_name_H-M   'P 1'
#
loop_
_entity.id
_entity.type
_entity.pdbx_description
1 polymer ?
#
loop_
_entity_poly.entity_id
_entity_poly.type
_entity_poly.pdbx_seq_one_letter_code
_entity_poly.pdbx_strand_id
1 'polypeptide(L)'
;MRHRYPLHVHISTLFLALILLICGVLTAIGYKLSAELLEAAAADRTTRISREAQIEMQRIIEPAEVATTLLALHRLTQAQSLEQRLNSLAFMRRALDGSPALSSLYVGYANGDFFLVGHIGHGGENEAARVPTGARYIVQSIERAGGKPRGSFIYLDAALQTLRKDDRPDYAATYDPRRRVWFSRAMASSALIKTPPYLFFSSRRVGITLASRASVGQAVVGADILLHSLGQTLARQKATPGNQLVIVDADGYALAYENVASLVRPSATADGNPSLARLDELGVPALIPLLGEVRKMAEKPLAPEPRTLRVNVGGT
;
A
#
# COMPACT_ATOMS: atom_id res chain seq x y z
N MET A 1 25.59 -76.69 18.52
CA MET A 1 26.60 -76.76 17.45
C MET A 1 27.26 -75.40 17.30
N ARG A 2 28.57 -75.28 17.58
CA ARG A 2 29.32 -74.00 17.42
C ARG A 2 29.79 -73.91 15.97
N HIS A 3 29.12 -73.12 15.14
CA HIS A 3 29.63 -72.80 13.80
C HIS A 3 30.94 -72.02 13.93
N ARG A 4 32.05 -72.63 13.50
CA ARG A 4 33.35 -71.98 13.37
C ARG A 4 33.39 -71.35 11.99
N TYR A 5 33.16 -70.05 11.91
CA TYR A 5 33.30 -69.31 10.67
C TYR A 5 34.79 -69.12 10.33
N PRO A 6 35.18 -69.22 9.05
CA PRO A 6 36.57 -69.01 8.64
C PRO A 6 36.99 -67.55 8.83
N LEU A 7 38.28 -67.31 9.13
CA LEU A 7 38.84 -66.01 9.50
C LEU A 7 38.49 -64.87 8.51
N HIS A 8 38.41 -65.18 7.22
CA HIS A 8 38.08 -64.19 6.18
C HIS A 8 36.67 -63.62 6.32
N VAL A 9 35.71 -64.38 6.88
CA VAL A 9 34.34 -63.90 7.13
C VAL A 9 34.36 -62.85 8.24
N HIS A 10 35.10 -63.09 9.33
CA HIS A 10 35.23 -62.12 10.42
C HIS A 10 35.86 -60.81 9.95
N ILE A 11 36.98 -60.89 9.20
CA ILE A 11 37.66 -59.70 8.64
C ILE A 11 36.74 -58.95 7.67
N SER A 12 36.03 -59.65 6.78
CA SER A 12 35.13 -59.02 5.81
C SER A 12 33.93 -58.33 6.48
N THR A 13 33.34 -58.96 7.51
CA THR A 13 32.23 -58.34 8.26
C THR A 13 32.66 -57.10 9.02
N LEU A 14 33.87 -57.10 9.60
CA LEU A 14 34.41 -55.95 10.32
C LEU A 14 34.72 -54.79 9.36
N PHE A 15 35.29 -55.10 8.19
CA PHE A 15 35.55 -54.11 7.15
C PHE A 15 34.25 -53.52 6.59
N LEU A 16 33.24 -54.34 6.33
CA LEU A 16 31.92 -53.89 5.88
C LEU A 16 31.23 -53.00 6.94
N ALA A 17 31.28 -53.40 8.22
CA ALA A 17 30.73 -52.60 9.31
C ALA A 17 31.44 -51.25 9.44
N LEU A 18 32.76 -51.23 9.29
CA LEU A 18 33.55 -50.00 9.30
C LEU A 18 33.21 -49.08 8.13
N ILE A 19 33.08 -49.63 6.91
CA ILE A 19 32.65 -48.85 5.73
C ILE A 19 31.26 -48.26 5.95
N LEU A 20 30.29 -49.05 6.42
CA LEU A 20 28.93 -48.57 6.69
C LEU A 20 28.91 -47.48 7.76
N LEU A 21 29.71 -47.62 8.82
CA LEU A 21 29.88 -46.60 9.84
C LEU A 21 30.40 -45.29 9.24
N ILE A 22 31.48 -45.37 8.44
CA ILE A 22 32.09 -44.20 7.80
C ILE A 22 31.12 -43.55 6.82
N CYS A 23 30.45 -44.32 5.96
CA CYS A 23 29.43 -43.83 5.05
C CYS A 23 28.26 -43.16 5.79
N GLY A 24 27.80 -43.73 6.91
CA GLY A 24 26.76 -43.16 7.75
C GLY A 24 27.17 -41.82 8.35
N VAL A 25 28.39 -41.73 8.90
CA VAL A 25 28.94 -40.49 9.46
C VAL A 25 29.12 -39.43 8.37
N LEU A 26 29.69 -39.78 7.22
CA LEU A 26 29.85 -38.86 6.09
C LEU A 26 28.50 -38.35 5.56
N THR A 27 27.51 -39.23 5.47
CA THR A 27 26.15 -38.86 5.04
C THR A 27 25.50 -37.90 6.04
N ALA A 28 25.63 -38.17 7.34
CA ALA A 28 25.09 -37.30 8.39
C ALA A 28 25.75 -35.91 8.39
N ILE A 29 27.08 -35.85 8.23
CA ILE A 29 27.82 -34.58 8.12
C ILE A 29 27.43 -33.83 6.85
N GLY A 30 27.40 -34.52 5.70
CA GLY A 30 27.03 -33.94 4.42
C GLY A 30 25.60 -33.39 4.43
N TYR A 31 24.67 -34.10 5.05
CA TYR A 31 23.29 -33.65 5.25
C TYR A 31 23.22 -32.40 6.13
N LYS A 32 23.92 -32.40 7.28
CA LYS A 32 23.94 -31.26 8.20
C LYS A 32 24.51 -30.00 7.53
N LEU A 33 25.65 -30.14 6.84
CA LEU A 33 26.29 -29.02 6.14
C LEU A 33 25.40 -28.49 5.01
N SER A 34 24.77 -29.38 4.24
CA SER A 34 23.86 -28.97 3.15
C SER A 34 22.63 -28.24 3.69
N ALA A 35 22.06 -28.71 4.80
CA ALA A 35 20.93 -28.06 5.45
C ALA A 35 21.29 -26.67 5.98
N GLU A 36 22.45 -26.53 6.64
CA GLU A 36 22.96 -25.24 7.14
C GLU A 36 23.23 -24.25 6.01
N LEU A 37 23.84 -24.69 4.90
CA LEU A 37 24.09 -23.86 3.72
C LEU A 37 22.79 -23.40 3.05
N LEU A 38 21.80 -24.30 2.92
CA LEU A 38 20.51 -23.99 2.33
C LEU A 38 19.75 -22.97 3.19
N GLU A 39 19.79 -23.14 4.52
CA GLU A 39 19.15 -22.22 5.48
C GLU A 39 19.82 -20.84 5.45
N ALA A 40 21.15 -20.79 5.46
CA ALA A 40 21.90 -19.53 5.36
C ALA A 40 21.59 -18.80 4.04
N ALA A 41 21.56 -19.51 2.92
CA ALA A 41 21.22 -18.94 1.61
C ALA A 41 19.77 -18.44 1.56
N ALA A 42 18.82 -19.15 2.20
CA ALA A 42 17.43 -18.72 2.28
C ALA A 42 17.27 -17.47 3.17
N ALA A 43 17.97 -17.42 4.29
CA ALA A 43 17.96 -16.28 5.21
C ALA A 43 18.57 -15.01 4.57
N ASP A 44 19.69 -15.14 3.87
CA ASP A 44 20.33 -14.03 3.15
C ASP A 44 19.41 -13.50 2.04
N ARG A 45 18.82 -14.38 1.22
CA ARG A 45 17.84 -13.99 0.20
C ARG A 45 16.64 -13.28 0.80
N THR A 46 16.10 -13.78 1.91
CA THR A 46 14.94 -13.16 2.57
C THR A 46 15.29 -11.77 3.09
N THR A 47 16.44 -11.61 3.72
CA THR A 47 16.94 -10.31 4.19
C THR A 47 17.09 -9.33 3.04
N ARG A 48 17.62 -9.78 1.90
CA ARG A 48 17.76 -8.97 0.70
C ARG A 48 16.40 -8.55 0.13
N ILE A 49 15.45 -9.48 0.01
CA ILE A 49 14.09 -9.20 -0.44
C ILE A 49 13.40 -8.19 0.50
N SER A 50 13.56 -8.34 1.81
CA SER A 50 13.01 -7.40 2.80
C SER A 50 13.58 -5.99 2.63
N ARG A 51 14.89 -5.86 2.41
CA ARG A 51 15.54 -4.57 2.14
C ARG A 51 15.05 -3.96 0.84
N GLU A 52 14.97 -4.75 -0.23
CA GLU A 52 14.46 -4.30 -1.54
C GLU A 52 12.99 -3.85 -1.42
N ALA A 53 12.15 -4.60 -0.70
CA ALA A 53 10.75 -4.24 -0.44
C ALA A 53 10.62 -2.94 0.38
N GLN A 54 11.49 -2.72 1.37
CA GLN A 54 11.49 -1.48 2.16
C GLN A 54 11.91 -0.26 1.31
N ILE A 55 12.96 -0.40 0.50
CA ILE A 55 13.39 0.66 -0.43
C ILE A 55 12.27 0.98 -1.42
N GLU A 56 11.61 -0.05 -1.95
CA GLU A 56 10.52 0.16 -2.88
C GLU A 56 9.31 0.83 -2.21
N MET A 57 8.96 0.42 -1.00
CA MET A 57 7.92 1.08 -0.22
C MET A 57 8.21 2.57 -0.02
N GLN A 58 9.46 2.93 0.31
CA GLN A 58 9.89 4.32 0.38
C GLN A 58 9.73 5.03 -0.96
N ARG A 59 10.15 4.41 -2.07
CA ARG A 59 9.98 4.96 -3.43
C ARG A 59 8.52 5.16 -3.84
N ILE A 60 7.60 4.39 -3.28
CA ILE A 60 6.16 4.52 -3.56
C ILE A 60 5.57 5.70 -2.76
N ILE A 61 5.91 5.82 -1.47
CA ILE A 61 5.26 6.76 -0.56
C ILE A 61 5.94 8.13 -0.53
N GLU A 62 7.27 8.19 -0.53
CA GLU A 62 8.03 9.44 -0.38
C GLU A 62 7.70 10.49 -1.46
N PRO A 63 7.60 10.16 -2.76
CA PRO A 63 7.20 11.14 -3.77
C PRO A 63 5.79 11.71 -3.52
N ALA A 64 4.87 10.89 -2.99
CA ALA A 64 3.53 11.33 -2.62
C ALA A 64 3.55 12.28 -1.40
N GLU A 65 4.39 12.02 -0.41
CA GLU A 65 4.60 12.91 0.75
C GLU A 65 5.18 14.25 0.31
N VAL A 66 6.17 14.23 -0.57
CA VAL A 66 6.79 15.45 -1.14
C VAL A 66 5.75 16.24 -1.94
N ALA A 67 4.99 15.60 -2.83
CA ALA A 67 3.93 16.25 -3.61
C ALA A 67 2.88 16.92 -2.70
N THR A 68 2.47 16.23 -1.63
CA THR A 68 1.51 16.75 -0.65
C THR A 68 2.09 17.96 0.10
N THR A 69 3.34 17.87 0.53
CA THR A 69 4.01 18.95 1.27
C THR A 69 4.23 20.18 0.41
N LEU A 70 4.64 20.00 -0.86
CA LEU A 70 4.79 21.12 -1.81
C LEU A 70 3.44 21.76 -2.14
N LEU A 71 2.38 20.96 -2.29
CA LEU A 71 1.03 21.47 -2.51
C LEU A 71 0.53 22.32 -1.34
N ALA A 72 0.91 21.98 -0.10
CA ALA A 72 0.57 22.76 1.09
C ALA A 72 1.15 24.18 1.08
N LEU A 73 2.24 24.40 0.34
CA LEU A 73 2.90 25.70 0.14
C LEU A 73 2.43 26.44 -1.11
N HIS A 74 1.68 25.77 -1.99
CA HIS A 74 1.31 26.30 -3.30
C HIS A 74 0.17 27.32 -3.19
N ARG A 75 0.16 28.36 -4.06
CA ARG A 75 -0.88 29.40 -4.11
C ARG A 75 -2.32 28.89 -4.25
N LEU A 76 -2.48 27.64 -4.69
CA LEU A 76 -3.78 26.98 -4.84
C LEU A 76 -4.56 26.94 -3.52
N THR A 77 -3.86 26.86 -2.38
CA THR A 77 -4.47 26.85 -1.04
C THR A 77 -5.23 28.11 -0.67
N GLN A 78 -4.99 29.21 -1.40
CA GLN A 78 -5.66 30.50 -1.20
C GLN A 78 -6.69 30.82 -2.30
N ALA A 79 -6.81 29.97 -3.33
CA ALA A 79 -7.66 30.23 -4.47
C ALA A 79 -9.16 30.21 -4.09
N GLN A 80 -9.86 31.29 -4.45
CA GLN A 80 -11.25 31.55 -4.05
C GLN A 80 -12.27 31.17 -5.12
N SER A 81 -11.83 30.93 -6.36
CA SER A 81 -12.69 30.55 -7.48
C SER A 81 -12.13 29.36 -8.26
N LEU A 82 -13.01 28.68 -9.00
CA LEU A 82 -12.65 27.62 -9.94
C LEU A 82 -11.61 28.10 -10.95
N GLU A 83 -11.76 29.30 -11.49
CA GLU A 83 -10.81 29.88 -12.45
C GLU A 83 -9.40 30.02 -11.86
N GLN A 84 -9.28 30.57 -10.64
CA GLN A 84 -8.00 30.67 -9.95
C GLN A 84 -7.38 29.29 -9.65
N ARG A 85 -8.22 28.30 -9.35
CA ARG A 85 -7.77 26.92 -9.11
C ARG A 85 -7.25 26.27 -10.39
N LEU A 86 -7.94 26.49 -11.51
CA LEU A 86 -7.54 25.97 -12.83
C LEU A 86 -6.17 26.52 -13.29
N ASN A 87 -5.79 27.72 -12.85
CA ASN A 87 -4.43 28.28 -13.07
C ASN A 87 -3.30 27.49 -12.39
N SER A 88 -3.63 26.45 -11.61
CA SER A 88 -2.68 25.55 -10.96
C SER A 88 -2.66 24.14 -11.58
N LEU A 89 -3.41 23.89 -12.67
CA LEU A 89 -3.52 22.55 -13.27
C LEU A 89 -2.17 21.96 -13.71
N ALA A 90 -1.28 22.77 -14.30
CA ALA A 90 0.03 22.29 -14.73
C ALA A 90 0.89 21.79 -13.55
N PHE A 91 0.84 22.51 -12.41
CA PHE A 91 1.49 22.07 -11.17
C PHE A 91 0.86 20.79 -10.65
N MET A 92 -0.47 20.75 -10.53
CA MET A 92 -1.21 19.58 -10.04
C MET A 92 -0.93 18.33 -10.88
N ARG A 93 -0.94 18.47 -12.21
CA ARG A 93 -0.59 17.38 -13.14
C ARG A 93 0.83 16.89 -12.90
N ARG A 94 1.81 17.80 -12.81
CA ARG A 94 3.22 17.41 -12.64
C ARG A 94 3.46 16.73 -11.30
N ALA A 95 2.82 17.20 -10.24
CA ALA A 95 2.89 16.60 -8.91
C ALA A 95 2.20 15.23 -8.88
N LEU A 96 1.04 15.10 -9.54
CA LEU A 96 0.28 13.85 -9.63
C LEU A 96 1.04 12.79 -10.44
N ASP A 97 1.48 13.14 -11.66
CA ASP A 97 2.26 12.26 -12.55
C ASP A 97 3.63 11.88 -11.95
N GLY A 98 4.13 12.66 -10.99
CA GLY A 98 5.40 12.43 -10.32
C GLY A 98 5.40 11.26 -9.33
N SER A 99 4.23 10.72 -8.97
CA SER A 99 4.10 9.56 -8.09
C SER A 99 3.09 8.55 -8.63
N PRO A 100 3.54 7.35 -9.05
CA PRO A 100 2.63 6.29 -9.51
C PRO A 100 1.64 5.79 -8.45
N ALA A 101 1.90 6.11 -7.17
CA ALA A 101 1.03 5.72 -6.05
C ALA A 101 -0.24 6.59 -5.96
N LEU A 102 -0.17 7.82 -6.48
CA LEU A 102 -1.23 8.80 -6.31
C LEU A 102 -2.37 8.56 -7.29
N SER A 103 -3.59 8.49 -6.76
CA SER A 103 -4.80 8.54 -7.57
C SER A 103 -5.30 9.97 -7.77
N SER A 104 -5.09 10.84 -6.79
CA SER A 104 -5.54 12.24 -6.84
C SER A 104 -4.79 13.15 -5.87
N LEU A 105 -4.76 14.43 -6.22
CA LEU A 105 -4.31 15.55 -5.39
C LEU A 105 -5.45 16.56 -5.27
N TYR A 106 -5.63 17.15 -4.09
CA TYR A 106 -6.75 18.06 -3.87
C TYR A 106 -6.54 19.03 -2.72
N VAL A 107 -7.40 20.05 -2.69
CA VAL A 107 -7.50 21.04 -1.63
C VAL A 107 -8.94 21.13 -1.16
N GLY A 108 -9.15 21.04 0.14
CA GLY A 108 -10.39 21.43 0.81
C GLY A 108 -10.17 22.73 1.56
N TYR A 109 -11.15 23.63 1.48
CA TYR A 109 -11.09 24.95 2.12
C TYR A 109 -12.05 24.99 3.31
N ALA A 110 -11.79 25.83 4.32
CA ALA A 110 -12.62 25.94 5.51
C ALA A 110 -14.04 26.47 5.24
N ASN A 111 -14.25 27.16 4.12
CA ASN A 111 -15.59 27.54 3.64
C ASN A 111 -16.39 26.36 3.04
N GLY A 112 -15.76 25.18 2.89
CA GLY A 112 -16.36 23.97 2.33
C GLY A 112 -16.21 23.86 0.81
N ASP A 113 -15.47 24.76 0.17
CA ASP A 113 -15.06 24.59 -1.21
C ASP A 113 -14.10 23.42 -1.36
N PHE A 114 -14.02 22.90 -2.58
CA PHE A 114 -13.18 21.75 -2.89
C PHE A 114 -12.61 21.85 -4.31
N PHE A 115 -11.41 21.34 -4.48
CA PHE A 115 -10.76 21.22 -5.79
C PHE A 115 -9.86 19.99 -5.82
N LEU A 116 -10.15 19.05 -6.71
CA LEU A 116 -9.42 17.81 -6.89
C LEU A 116 -8.99 17.66 -8.33
N VAL A 117 -7.77 17.14 -8.53
CA VAL A 117 -7.26 16.64 -9.80
C VAL A 117 -6.89 15.18 -9.59
N GLY A 118 -7.45 14.29 -10.40
CA GLY A 118 -7.21 12.84 -10.30
C GLY A 118 -6.96 12.20 -11.65
N HIS A 119 -6.33 11.03 -11.63
CA HIS A 119 -6.20 10.17 -12.79
C HIS A 119 -7.51 9.44 -13.06
N ILE A 120 -7.88 9.39 -14.33
CA ILE A 120 -8.99 8.55 -14.79
C ILE A 120 -8.56 7.08 -14.82
N GLY A 121 -9.48 6.18 -14.45
CA GLY A 121 -9.20 4.73 -14.38
C GLY A 121 -8.68 4.30 -13.02
N HIS A 122 -8.55 5.23 -12.08
CA HIS A 122 -8.32 4.94 -10.67
C HIS A 122 -9.61 4.98 -9.84
N GLY A 123 -10.77 5.38 -10.39
CA GLY A 123 -12.08 5.26 -9.74
C GLY A 123 -12.79 3.91 -9.95
N GLY A 124 -14.07 3.84 -9.56
CA GLY A 124 -14.89 2.62 -9.64
C GLY A 124 -15.36 2.30 -11.07
N GLU A 125 -15.85 1.08 -11.30
CA GLU A 125 -16.22 0.54 -12.62
C GLU A 125 -17.17 1.46 -13.43
N ASN A 126 -18.06 2.18 -12.76
CA ASN A 126 -19.00 3.10 -13.39
C ASN A 126 -18.37 4.43 -13.88
N GLU A 127 -17.13 4.74 -13.49
CA GLU A 127 -16.39 5.91 -13.96
C GLU A 127 -16.01 5.75 -15.44
N ALA A 128 -15.47 4.58 -15.81
CA ALA A 128 -14.95 4.32 -17.15
C ALA A 128 -16.00 4.49 -18.26
N ALA A 129 -17.24 4.09 -18.00
CA ALA A 129 -18.35 4.22 -18.95
C ALA A 129 -18.82 5.66 -19.17
N ARG A 130 -18.52 6.58 -18.24
CA ARG A 130 -18.97 7.99 -18.30
C ARG A 130 -17.90 8.93 -18.83
N VAL A 131 -16.67 8.45 -18.96
CA VAL A 131 -15.52 9.25 -19.34
C VAL A 131 -15.48 9.46 -20.86
N PRO A 132 -15.25 10.70 -21.35
CA PRO A 132 -14.96 10.95 -22.76
C PRO A 132 -13.71 10.22 -23.25
N THR A 133 -13.74 9.70 -24.48
CA THR A 133 -12.57 9.07 -25.11
C THR A 133 -11.37 10.03 -25.11
N GLY A 134 -10.21 9.52 -24.70
CA GLY A 134 -8.96 10.29 -24.66
C GLY A 134 -8.73 11.07 -23.36
N ALA A 135 -9.71 11.13 -22.45
CA ALA A 135 -9.52 11.78 -21.17
C ALA A 135 -8.51 11.01 -20.30
N ARG A 136 -7.60 11.76 -19.67
CA ARG A 136 -6.56 11.25 -18.77
C ARG A 136 -6.71 11.74 -17.34
N TYR A 137 -7.28 12.93 -17.17
CA TYR A 137 -7.47 13.54 -15.86
C TYR A 137 -8.91 14.00 -15.67
N ILE A 138 -9.34 14.00 -14.42
CA ILE A 138 -10.61 14.58 -13.99
C ILE A 138 -10.34 15.66 -12.95
N VAL A 139 -11.00 16.80 -13.14
CA VAL A 139 -11.12 17.85 -12.13
C VAL A 139 -12.48 17.73 -11.48
N GLN A 140 -12.54 17.69 -10.15
CA GLN A 140 -13.78 17.82 -9.41
C GLN A 140 -13.69 19.07 -8.56
N SER A 141 -14.65 19.98 -8.70
CA SER A 141 -14.65 21.21 -7.91
C SER A 141 -16.02 21.52 -7.33
N ILE A 142 -16.02 22.09 -6.13
CA ILE A 142 -17.18 22.63 -5.45
C ILE A 142 -16.90 24.10 -5.10
N GLU A 143 -17.84 24.96 -5.44
CA GLU A 143 -17.91 26.35 -5.00
C GLU A 143 -19.16 26.56 -4.15
N ARG A 144 -18.97 26.99 -2.91
CA ARG A 144 -20.02 27.36 -1.95
C ARG A 144 -20.09 28.87 -1.74
N ALA A 145 -19.02 29.59 -2.10
CA ALA A 145 -19.04 31.06 -2.12
C ALA A 145 -20.02 31.58 -3.19
N GLY A 146 -20.87 32.56 -2.84
CA GLY A 146 -21.78 33.21 -3.78
C GLY A 146 -23.21 32.66 -3.87
N GLY A 147 -23.66 31.84 -2.91
CA GLY A 147 -25.06 31.42 -2.79
C GLY A 147 -25.25 29.91 -2.89
N LYS A 148 -25.98 29.42 -3.91
CA LYS A 148 -26.26 27.98 -4.07
C LYS A 148 -24.96 27.23 -4.41
N PRO A 149 -24.64 26.14 -3.68
CA PRO A 149 -23.44 25.34 -3.98
C PRO A 149 -23.42 24.85 -5.43
N ARG A 150 -22.29 25.03 -6.11
CA ARG A 150 -22.06 24.59 -7.48
C ARG A 150 -21.00 23.50 -7.48
N GLY A 151 -21.31 22.35 -8.09
CA GLY A 151 -20.35 21.26 -8.28
C GLY A 151 -20.06 21.11 -9.76
N SER A 152 -18.82 20.82 -10.14
CA SER A 152 -18.46 20.63 -11.55
C SER A 152 -17.41 19.54 -11.73
N PHE A 153 -17.59 18.73 -12.77
CA PHE A 153 -16.62 17.73 -13.21
C PHE A 153 -16.06 18.18 -14.56
N ILE A 154 -14.74 18.22 -14.70
CA ILE A 154 -14.06 18.62 -15.94
C ILE A 154 -13.12 17.50 -16.36
N TYR A 155 -13.33 16.96 -17.56
CA TYR A 155 -12.54 15.89 -18.13
C TYR A 155 -11.48 16.50 -19.04
N LEU A 156 -10.22 16.17 -18.79
CA LEU A 156 -9.06 16.72 -19.48
C LEU A 156 -8.28 15.63 -20.19
N ASP A 157 -7.72 15.95 -21.36
CA ASP A 157 -6.76 15.08 -22.03
C ASP A 157 -5.34 15.17 -21.43
N ALA A 158 -4.37 14.49 -22.04
CA ALA A 158 -2.98 14.50 -21.59
C ALA A 158 -2.31 15.89 -21.66
N ALA A 159 -2.79 16.77 -22.54
CA ALA A 159 -2.30 18.13 -22.73
C ALA A 159 -3.07 19.16 -21.87
N LEU A 160 -3.92 18.69 -20.94
CA LEU A 160 -4.80 19.50 -20.10
C LEU A 160 -5.87 20.29 -20.89
N GLN A 161 -6.17 19.88 -22.13
CA GLN A 161 -7.29 20.45 -22.88
C GLN A 161 -8.61 19.89 -22.35
N THR A 162 -9.61 20.75 -22.22
CA THR A 162 -10.93 20.34 -21.75
C THR A 162 -11.66 19.59 -22.86
N LEU A 163 -11.97 18.32 -22.59
CA LEU A 163 -12.77 17.48 -23.47
C LEU A 163 -14.26 17.59 -23.15
N ARG A 164 -14.61 17.70 -21.87
CA ARG A 164 -15.99 17.83 -21.41
C ARG A 164 -16.06 18.51 -20.06
N LYS A 165 -17.13 19.27 -19.82
CA LYS A 165 -17.45 19.86 -18.51
C LYS A 165 -18.91 19.56 -18.18
N ASP A 166 -19.12 18.93 -17.03
CA ASP A 166 -20.43 18.51 -16.54
C ASP A 166 -20.77 19.33 -15.28
N ASP A 167 -21.97 19.92 -15.24
CA ASP A 167 -22.52 20.50 -14.01
C ASP A 167 -23.05 19.40 -13.09
N ARG A 168 -22.67 19.44 -11.81
CA ARG A 168 -22.89 18.37 -10.81
C ARG A 168 -23.39 18.98 -9.50
N PRO A 169 -24.59 19.61 -9.47
CA PRO A 169 -25.14 20.21 -8.25
C PRO A 169 -25.41 19.17 -7.14
N ASP A 170 -25.70 17.92 -7.52
CA ASP A 170 -25.81 16.77 -6.62
C ASP A 170 -24.52 16.49 -5.84
N TYR A 171 -23.37 16.66 -6.49
CA TYR A 171 -22.07 16.49 -5.86
C TYR A 171 -21.82 17.55 -4.78
N ALA A 172 -22.09 18.82 -5.07
CA ALA A 172 -21.95 19.90 -4.11
C ALA A 172 -22.96 19.82 -2.93
N ALA A 173 -24.13 19.21 -3.15
CA ALA A 173 -25.10 18.97 -2.10
C ALA A 173 -24.69 17.84 -1.14
N THR A 174 -23.98 16.83 -1.63
CA THR A 174 -23.71 15.59 -0.87
C THR A 174 -22.29 15.48 -0.32
N TYR A 175 -21.32 16.21 -0.88
CA TYR A 175 -19.93 16.19 -0.45
C TYR A 175 -19.52 17.47 0.29
N ASP A 176 -18.94 17.32 1.48
CA ASP A 176 -18.30 18.40 2.23
C ASP A 176 -16.91 17.92 2.71
N PRO A 177 -15.80 18.53 2.25
CA PRO A 177 -14.45 18.12 2.63
C PRO A 177 -14.22 18.23 4.14
N ARG A 178 -14.89 19.16 4.83
CA ARG A 178 -14.67 19.44 6.26
C ARG A 178 -15.16 18.31 7.18
N ARG A 179 -16.08 17.49 6.67
CA ARG A 179 -16.60 16.32 7.39
C ARG A 179 -15.74 15.07 7.17
N ARG A 180 -14.69 15.15 6.36
CA ARG A 180 -13.84 14.01 6.03
C ARG A 180 -12.68 13.89 7.02
N VAL A 181 -12.31 12.65 7.34
CA VAL A 181 -11.27 12.31 8.32
C VAL A 181 -9.91 12.96 7.99
N TRP A 182 -9.56 13.07 6.71
CA TRP A 182 -8.31 13.71 6.29
C TRP A 182 -8.28 15.20 6.63
N PHE A 183 -9.41 15.90 6.48
CA PHE A 183 -9.50 17.33 6.74
C PHE A 183 -9.43 17.61 8.23
N SER A 184 -10.26 16.94 9.03
CA SER A 184 -10.30 17.17 10.47
C SER A 184 -8.99 16.81 11.17
N ARG A 185 -8.36 15.68 10.79
CA ARG A 185 -7.06 15.28 11.36
C ARG A 185 -5.93 16.22 10.98
N ALA A 186 -5.84 16.62 9.71
CA ALA A 186 -4.81 17.57 9.29
C ALA A 186 -5.03 18.97 9.89
N MET A 187 -6.28 19.40 10.05
CA MET A 187 -6.63 20.62 10.80
C MET A 187 -6.35 20.55 12.30
N ALA A 188 -6.07 19.38 12.86
CA ALA A 188 -5.62 19.21 14.24
C ALA A 188 -4.09 19.01 14.35
N SER A 189 -3.38 18.90 13.23
CA SER A 189 -1.94 18.64 13.17
C SER A 189 -1.17 19.86 12.65
N SER A 190 0.12 19.93 13.00
CA SER A 190 1.12 20.83 12.41
C SER A 190 2.03 20.11 11.39
N ALA A 191 1.99 18.79 11.35
CA ALA A 191 2.75 17.95 10.43
C ALA A 191 1.84 17.24 9.42
N LEU A 192 2.46 16.69 8.36
CA LEU A 192 1.82 15.76 7.45
C LEU A 192 1.24 14.58 8.25
N ILE A 193 -0.03 14.26 7.99
CA ILE A 193 -0.71 13.10 8.58
C ILE A 193 -1.04 12.06 7.51
N LYS A 194 -1.21 10.83 7.96
CA LYS A 194 -1.73 9.71 7.17
C LYS A 194 -3.04 9.27 7.80
N THR A 195 -4.10 9.11 7.02
CA THR A 195 -5.36 8.56 7.53
C THR A 195 -5.30 7.05 7.64
N PRO A 196 -6.09 6.42 8.53
CA PRO A 196 -6.42 5.02 8.35
C PRO A 196 -7.13 4.81 7.01
N PRO A 197 -7.17 3.57 6.48
CA PRO A 197 -7.92 3.26 5.26
C PRO A 197 -9.41 3.56 5.41
N TYR A 198 -10.00 4.17 4.39
CA TYR A 198 -11.43 4.45 4.35
C TYR A 198 -11.97 4.44 2.92
N LEU A 199 -13.28 4.40 2.79
CA LEU A 199 -13.94 4.46 1.49
C LEU A 199 -13.92 5.90 0.95
N PHE A 200 -13.22 6.12 -0.15
CA PHE A 200 -13.20 7.40 -0.84
C PHE A 200 -14.56 7.72 -1.44
N PHE A 201 -14.97 8.98 -1.31
CA PHE A 201 -16.33 9.41 -1.67
C PHE A 201 -16.58 9.32 -3.18
N SER A 202 -15.67 9.88 -3.98
CA SER A 202 -15.85 10.00 -5.43
C SER A 202 -15.61 8.67 -6.16
N SER A 203 -14.55 7.94 -5.79
CA SER A 203 -14.18 6.68 -6.45
C SER A 203 -14.90 5.45 -5.89
N ARG A 204 -15.42 5.52 -4.65
CA ARG A 204 -15.93 4.36 -3.90
C ARG A 204 -14.92 3.22 -3.78
N ARG A 205 -13.63 3.57 -3.73
CA ARG A 205 -12.54 2.63 -3.50
C ARG A 205 -11.91 2.87 -2.14
N VAL A 206 -11.33 1.81 -1.59
CA VAL A 206 -10.61 1.90 -0.32
C VAL A 206 -9.21 2.47 -0.57
N GLY A 207 -8.86 3.49 0.21
CA GLY A 207 -7.59 4.20 0.08
C GLY A 207 -7.14 4.82 1.39
N ILE A 208 -5.90 5.29 1.41
CA ILE A 208 -5.36 6.16 2.45
C ILE A 208 -5.13 7.56 1.88
N THR A 209 -5.27 8.58 2.72
CA THR A 209 -4.97 9.95 2.35
C THR A 209 -3.75 10.44 3.13
N LEU A 210 -2.76 10.96 2.41
CA LEU A 210 -1.75 11.86 2.97
C LEU A 210 -2.37 13.26 3.02
N ALA A 211 -2.36 13.92 4.17
CA ALA A 211 -2.94 15.24 4.30
C ALA A 211 -2.07 16.18 5.12
N SER A 212 -2.03 17.44 4.70
CA SER A 212 -1.29 18.49 5.41
C SER A 212 -2.11 19.76 5.44
N ARG A 213 -2.02 20.50 6.55
CA ARG A 213 -2.56 21.85 6.60
C ARG A 213 -1.76 22.74 5.64
N ALA A 214 -2.44 23.61 4.91
CA ALA A 214 -1.77 24.66 4.15
C ALA A 214 -0.93 25.56 5.07
N SER A 215 0.21 26.04 4.58
CA SER A 215 1.06 26.97 5.34
C SER A 215 0.42 28.34 5.50
N VAL A 216 -0.45 28.73 4.57
CA VAL A 216 -1.16 30.01 4.57
C VAL A 216 -2.63 29.78 4.23
N GLY A 217 -3.52 30.49 4.94
CA GLY A 217 -4.97 30.34 4.80
C GLY A 217 -5.53 29.19 5.63
N GLN A 218 -6.85 28.99 5.54
CA GLN A 218 -7.55 27.89 6.20
C GLN A 218 -7.95 26.83 5.17
N ALA A 219 -6.96 26.05 4.74
CA ALA A 219 -7.13 24.96 3.80
C ALA A 219 -6.32 23.73 4.25
N VAL A 220 -6.76 22.57 3.79
CA VAL A 220 -6.02 21.31 3.91
C VAL A 220 -5.83 20.77 2.52
N VAL A 221 -4.61 20.32 2.25
CA VAL A 221 -4.25 19.62 1.04
C VAL A 221 -4.27 18.12 1.31
N GLY A 222 -4.70 17.34 0.33
CA GLY A 222 -4.76 15.90 0.42
C GLY A 222 -4.24 15.22 -0.84
N ALA A 223 -3.66 14.05 -0.65
CA ALA A 223 -3.21 13.17 -1.71
C ALA A 223 -3.68 11.76 -1.42
N ASP A 224 -4.43 11.18 -2.35
CA ASP A 224 -5.04 9.88 -2.19
C ASP A 224 -4.17 8.79 -2.81
N ILE A 225 -3.99 7.71 -2.05
CA ILE A 225 -3.32 6.48 -2.48
C ILE A 225 -4.32 5.34 -2.35
N LEU A 226 -4.54 4.64 -3.46
CA LEU A 226 -5.45 3.49 -3.47
C LEU A 226 -4.71 2.23 -3.03
N LEU A 227 -5.33 1.46 -2.12
CA LEU A 227 -4.77 0.19 -1.65
C LEU A 227 -4.56 -0.79 -2.81
N HIS A 228 -5.43 -0.76 -3.82
CA HIS A 228 -5.27 -1.55 -5.04
C HIS A 228 -3.99 -1.18 -5.83
N SER A 229 -3.72 0.11 -6.03
CA SER A 229 -2.52 0.55 -6.77
C SER A 229 -1.24 0.18 -6.01
N LEU A 230 -1.30 0.24 -4.68
CA LEU A 230 -0.23 -0.21 -3.80
C LEU A 230 -0.03 -1.73 -3.92
N GLY A 231 -1.10 -2.54 -3.90
CA GLY A 231 -1.05 -3.99 -4.09
C GLY A 231 -0.50 -4.41 -5.46
N GLN A 232 -0.90 -3.74 -6.54
CA GLN A 232 -0.34 -3.99 -7.88
C GLN A 232 1.15 -3.66 -7.96
N THR A 233 1.59 -2.63 -7.26
CA THR A 233 3.01 -2.27 -7.23
C THR A 233 3.82 -3.27 -6.44
N LEU A 234 3.32 -3.76 -5.29
CA LEU A 234 3.93 -4.86 -4.55
C LEU A 234 4.02 -6.15 -5.38
N ALA A 235 2.95 -6.50 -6.10
CA ALA A 235 2.90 -7.73 -6.89
C ALA A 235 4.00 -7.79 -7.96
N ARG A 236 4.36 -6.63 -8.55
CA ARG A 236 5.47 -6.52 -9.53
C ARG A 236 6.85 -6.77 -8.92
N GLN A 237 6.97 -6.76 -7.59
CA GLN A 237 8.25 -6.91 -6.88
C GLN A 237 8.51 -8.34 -6.39
N LYS A 238 7.63 -9.30 -6.71
CA LYS A 238 7.82 -10.70 -6.32
C LYS A 238 9.03 -11.29 -7.05
N ALA A 239 10.10 -11.57 -6.30
CA ALA A 239 11.28 -12.25 -6.84
C ALA A 239 11.01 -13.73 -7.21
N THR A 240 10.09 -14.41 -6.50
CA THR A 240 9.68 -15.79 -6.81
C THR A 240 8.17 -15.97 -6.65
N PRO A 241 7.54 -16.96 -7.31
CA PRO A 241 6.11 -17.22 -7.18
C PRO A 241 5.65 -17.50 -5.73
N GLY A 242 6.50 -18.14 -4.93
CA GLY A 242 6.20 -18.50 -3.53
C GLY A 242 6.37 -17.36 -2.53
N ASN A 243 6.99 -16.24 -2.91
CA ASN A 243 7.14 -15.10 -2.03
C ASN A 243 5.77 -14.49 -1.68
N GLN A 244 5.65 -13.91 -0.49
CA GLN A 244 4.45 -13.22 -0.05
C GLN A 244 4.86 -11.84 0.44
N LEU A 245 4.31 -10.78 -0.14
CA LEU A 245 4.57 -9.40 0.26
C LEU A 245 3.26 -8.75 0.70
N VAL A 246 3.23 -8.28 1.94
CA VAL A 246 2.08 -7.62 2.52
C VAL A 246 2.53 -6.35 3.23
N ILE A 247 1.82 -5.26 3.01
CA ILE A 247 1.94 -4.06 3.85
C ILE A 247 0.78 -4.09 4.84
N VAL A 248 1.08 -3.90 6.12
CA VAL A 248 0.08 -3.85 7.20
C VAL A 248 0.17 -2.55 7.99
N ASP A 249 -0.92 -2.19 8.66
CA ASP A 249 -0.90 -1.19 9.72
C ASP A 249 -0.42 -1.79 11.06
N ALA A 250 -0.39 -0.94 12.09
CA ALA A 250 0.07 -1.30 13.44
C ALA A 250 -0.78 -2.41 14.10
N ASP A 251 -2.04 -2.55 13.71
CA ASP A 251 -2.96 -3.55 14.26
C ASP A 251 -2.91 -4.89 13.49
N GLY A 252 -2.20 -4.90 12.36
CA GLY A 252 -1.99 -6.06 11.49
C GLY A 252 -3.00 -6.17 10.34
N TYR A 253 -3.77 -5.11 10.05
CA TYR A 253 -4.67 -5.09 8.90
C TYR A 253 -3.90 -4.85 7.61
N ALA A 254 -4.21 -5.63 6.57
CA ALA A 254 -3.53 -5.57 5.30
C ALA A 254 -3.95 -4.32 4.50
N LEU A 255 -2.98 -3.43 4.30
CA LEU A 255 -3.09 -2.22 3.47
C LEU A 255 -2.80 -2.54 2.00
N ALA A 256 -1.89 -3.47 1.73
CA ALA A 256 -1.64 -3.89 0.36
C ALA A 256 -1.17 -5.33 0.30
N TYR A 257 -1.65 -6.00 -0.73
CA TYR A 257 -1.40 -7.39 -1.04
C TYR A 257 -1.66 -7.63 -2.52
N GLU A 258 -1.04 -8.66 -3.09
CA GLU A 258 -1.19 -8.99 -4.51
C GLU A 258 -2.64 -9.29 -4.88
N ASN A 259 -3.35 -10.02 -4.02
CA ASN A 259 -4.75 -10.34 -4.20
C ASN A 259 -5.61 -9.27 -3.52
N VAL A 260 -5.88 -8.19 -4.25
CA VAL A 260 -6.66 -7.07 -3.71
C VAL A 260 -8.08 -7.49 -3.30
N ALA A 261 -8.65 -8.52 -3.94
CA ALA A 261 -9.98 -9.02 -3.58
C ALA A 261 -10.03 -9.65 -2.19
N SER A 262 -8.90 -10.13 -1.66
CA SER A 262 -8.83 -10.64 -0.29
C SER A 262 -8.58 -9.53 0.75
N LEU A 263 -8.30 -8.28 0.34
CA LEU A 263 -8.03 -7.18 1.26
C LEU A 263 -9.30 -6.56 1.85
N VAL A 264 -10.34 -6.36 1.04
CA VAL A 264 -11.55 -5.66 1.46
C VAL A 264 -12.65 -6.68 1.75
N ARG A 265 -13.15 -6.67 2.99
CA ARG A 265 -14.21 -7.57 3.44
C ARG A 265 -15.59 -6.97 3.12
N PRO A 266 -16.60 -7.81 2.85
CA PRO A 266 -17.96 -7.33 2.55
C PRO A 266 -18.63 -6.60 3.72
N SER A 267 -18.25 -6.93 4.96
CA SER A 267 -18.82 -6.30 6.15
C SER A 267 -18.13 -4.97 6.46
N ALA A 268 -18.88 -3.87 6.55
CA ALA A 268 -18.34 -2.63 7.11
C ALA A 268 -18.13 -2.78 8.62
N THR A 269 -17.19 -2.02 9.19
CA THR A 269 -17.08 -1.90 10.65
C THR A 269 -18.32 -1.18 11.22
N ALA A 270 -18.51 -1.24 12.54
CA ALA A 270 -19.61 -0.54 13.21
C ALA A 270 -19.66 0.98 12.87
N ASP A 271 -18.52 1.57 12.53
CA ASP A 271 -18.36 2.97 12.15
C ASP A 271 -18.55 3.25 10.65
N GLY A 272 -18.95 2.24 9.86
CA GLY A 272 -19.17 2.36 8.42
C GLY A 272 -17.89 2.39 7.57
N ASN A 273 -16.72 2.13 8.16
CA ASN A 273 -15.47 1.99 7.41
C ASN A 273 -15.39 0.61 6.74
N PRO A 274 -14.69 0.49 5.60
CA PRO A 274 -14.41 -0.82 5.01
C PRO A 274 -13.63 -1.67 6.02
N SER A 275 -14.09 -2.91 6.28
CA SER A 275 -13.29 -3.86 7.04
C SER A 275 -12.19 -4.40 6.14
N LEU A 276 -10.95 -4.32 6.62
CA LEU A 276 -9.80 -4.92 5.96
C LEU A 276 -9.52 -6.30 6.53
N ALA A 277 -9.03 -7.21 5.69
CA ALA A 277 -8.54 -8.49 6.14
C ALA A 277 -7.30 -8.29 7.01
N ARG A 278 -7.26 -9.02 8.12
CA ARG A 278 -6.06 -9.10 8.96
C ARG A 278 -5.08 -10.10 8.34
N LEU A 279 -3.80 -9.97 8.70
CA LEU A 279 -2.73 -10.79 8.15
C LEU A 279 -2.99 -12.32 8.23
N ASP A 280 -3.60 -12.79 9.31
CA ASP A 280 -4.00 -14.18 9.55
C ASP A 280 -5.25 -14.62 8.77
N GLU A 281 -5.97 -13.68 8.17
CA GLU A 281 -7.18 -13.91 7.37
C GLU A 281 -6.89 -13.95 5.86
N LEU A 282 -5.65 -13.69 5.44
CA LEU A 282 -5.23 -13.70 4.03
C LEU A 282 -5.13 -15.12 3.42
N GLY A 283 -5.34 -16.17 4.21
CA GLY A 283 -5.31 -17.56 3.74
C GLY A 283 -3.91 -18.10 3.46
N VAL A 284 -2.86 -17.43 3.96
CA VAL A 284 -1.47 -17.86 3.82
C VAL A 284 -0.93 -18.30 5.18
N PRO A 285 -0.73 -19.62 5.41
CA PRO A 285 -0.27 -20.13 6.70
C PRO A 285 1.03 -19.51 7.21
N ALA A 286 1.97 -19.19 6.30
CA ALA A 286 3.24 -18.56 6.64
C ALA A 286 3.09 -17.14 7.21
N LEU A 287 1.98 -16.45 6.95
CA LEU A 287 1.74 -15.10 7.44
C LEU A 287 1.18 -15.09 8.87
N ILE A 288 0.40 -16.10 9.27
CA ILE A 288 -0.30 -16.12 10.57
C ILE A 288 0.63 -15.78 11.75
N PRO A 289 1.84 -16.36 11.87
CA PRO A 289 2.71 -16.09 13.03
C PRO A 289 3.29 -14.67 13.06
N LEU A 290 3.31 -13.98 11.92
CA LEU A 290 3.84 -12.61 11.84
C LEU A 290 2.92 -11.58 12.51
N LEU A 291 1.62 -11.88 12.69
CA LEU A 291 0.68 -10.96 13.34
C LEU A 291 1.13 -10.56 14.75
N GLY A 292 1.65 -11.52 15.52
CA GLY A 292 2.18 -11.27 16.86
C GLY A 292 3.42 -10.36 16.84
N GLU A 293 4.25 -10.47 15.81
CA GLU A 293 5.47 -9.66 15.68
C GLU A 293 5.15 -8.23 15.22
N VAL A 294 4.18 -8.05 14.31
CA VAL A 294 3.68 -6.73 13.91
C VAL A 294 3.19 -5.94 15.13
N ARG A 295 2.38 -6.56 15.99
CA ARG A 295 1.86 -5.91 17.20
C ARG A 295 2.97 -5.53 18.18
N LYS A 296 3.97 -6.41 18.38
CA LYS A 296 5.14 -6.10 19.22
C LYS A 296 5.95 -4.91 18.66
N MET A 297 6.07 -4.80 17.34
CA MET A 297 6.75 -3.67 16.68
C MET A 297 5.99 -2.36 16.89
N ALA A 298 4.66 -2.39 16.95
CA ALA A 298 3.84 -1.21 17.25
C ALA A 298 4.00 -0.73 18.69
N GLU A 299 4.09 -1.65 19.66
CA GLU A 299 4.23 -1.35 21.08
C GLU A 299 5.63 -0.84 21.47
N LYS A 300 6.67 -1.30 20.74
CA LYS A 300 8.05 -0.85 20.88
C LYS A 300 8.58 -0.44 19.51
N PRO A 301 8.58 0.88 19.17
CA PRO A 301 9.25 1.37 17.99
C PRO A 301 10.77 1.22 18.17
N LEU A 302 11.27 0.00 17.99
CA LEU A 302 12.70 -0.26 17.84
C LEU A 302 13.16 0.29 16.48
N ALA A 303 14.47 0.52 16.37
CA ALA A 303 15.13 0.90 15.13
C ALA A 303 14.65 0.02 13.95
N PRO A 304 14.58 0.57 12.72
CA PRO A 304 13.95 -0.04 11.56
C PRO A 304 14.82 -1.16 10.95
N GLU A 305 15.32 -2.07 11.76
CA GLU A 305 16.10 -3.20 11.30
C GLU A 305 15.19 -4.35 10.83
N PRO A 306 15.45 -4.92 9.65
CA PRO A 306 14.71 -6.06 9.16
C PRO A 306 14.88 -7.24 10.11
N ARG A 307 13.79 -7.93 10.42
CA ARG A 307 13.79 -9.17 11.22
C ARG A 307 13.43 -10.34 10.34
N THR A 308 14.18 -11.43 10.50
CA THR A 308 13.89 -12.70 9.83
C THR A 308 13.39 -13.69 10.88
N LEU A 309 12.26 -14.33 10.60
CA LEU A 309 11.60 -15.26 11.50
C LEU A 309 11.48 -16.60 10.78
N ARG A 310 11.87 -17.69 11.47
CA ARG A 310 11.63 -19.04 10.97
C ARG A 310 10.21 -19.45 11.35
N VAL A 311 9.35 -19.59 10.35
CA VAL A 311 7.97 -20.03 10.54
C VAL A 311 7.87 -21.51 10.18
N ASN A 312 7.49 -22.34 11.14
CA ASN A 312 7.14 -23.73 10.85
C ASN A 312 5.70 -23.76 10.33
N VAL A 313 5.56 -23.78 9.01
CA VAL A 313 4.28 -24.04 8.36
C VAL A 313 4.08 -25.55 8.42
N GLY A 314 3.33 -26.03 9.42
CA GLY A 314 3.09 -27.45 9.60
C GLY A 314 2.72 -28.12 8.28
N GLY A 315 3.51 -29.09 7.86
CA GLY A 315 3.23 -29.88 6.68
C GLY A 315 2.01 -30.76 6.94
N THR A 316 1.02 -30.68 6.06
CA THR A 316 0.17 -31.84 5.77
C THR A 316 1.01 -32.94 5.14
#